data_AF-A0A950KUC1-F1
#
_entry.id   AF-A0A950KUC1-F1
#
_cell.length_a   1.000
_cell.length_b   1.000
_cell.length_c   1.000
_cell.angle_alpha   90.00
_cell.angle_beta   90.00
_cell.angle_gamma   90.00
#
_symmetry.space_group_name_H-M   'P 1'
#
loop_
_entity.id
_entity.type
_entity.pdbx_description
1 polymer ?
#
loop_
_entity_poly.entity_id
_entity_poly.type
_entity_poly.pdbx_seq_one_letter_code
_entity_poly.pdbx_strand_id
1 'polypeptide(L)'
;MAAVVLVHQGSGLTREQYEETVSRLTGGQKRRMESPADWPVEGLLAHAAGDGPSGFRVVDVWESEEACRRFGEHLQPILREVGVQAEPEMYPAFAFVSA
;
A
#
# COMPACT_ATOMS: atom_id res chain seq x y z
N MET A 1 2.47 -1.25 -20.83
CA MET A 1 1.56 -1.36 -19.67
C MET A 1 1.50 0.01 -19.03
N ALA A 2 0.32 0.45 -18.58
CA ALA A 2 0.14 1.80 -18.04
C ALA A 2 0.25 1.75 -16.51
N ALA A 3 0.83 2.80 -15.92
CA ALA A 3 0.89 2.94 -14.48
C ALA A 3 -0.52 2.98 -13.87
N VAL A 4 -0.65 2.50 -12.64
CA VAL A 4 -1.92 2.51 -11.90
C VAL A 4 -1.74 3.22 -10.56
N VAL A 5 -2.80 3.89 -10.13
CA VAL A 5 -2.91 4.45 -8.78
C VAL A 5 -3.72 3.48 -7.94
N LEU A 6 -3.21 3.15 -6.76
CA LEU A 6 -3.95 2.43 -5.73
C LEU A 6 -4.21 3.38 -4.57
N VAL A 7 -5.46 3.43 -4.12
CA VAL A 7 -5.88 4.16 -2.92
C VAL A 7 -6.50 3.17 -1.96
N HIS A 8 -5.96 3.11 -0.74
CA HIS A 8 -6.51 2.28 0.32
C HIS A 8 -6.87 3.15 1.52
N GLN A 9 -8.16 3.17 1.84
CA GLN A 9 -8.77 3.92 2.93
C GLN A 9 -10.08 3.23 3.31
N GLY A 10 -10.48 3.30 4.57
CA GLY A 10 -11.79 2.80 5.00
C GLY A 10 -11.78 2.16 6.38
N SER A 11 -12.86 1.45 6.69
CA SER A 11 -13.05 0.81 8.00
C SER A 11 -11.93 -0.20 8.28
N GLY A 12 -11.30 -0.05 9.45
CA GLY A 12 -10.22 -0.94 9.87
C GLY A 12 -8.89 -0.66 9.18
N LEU A 13 -8.67 0.51 8.55
CA LEU A 13 -7.33 1.01 8.26
C LEU A 13 -7.02 2.21 9.16
N THR A 14 -6.49 1.95 10.36
CA THR A 14 -5.91 2.98 11.23
C THR A 14 -4.39 3.04 11.08
N ARG A 15 -3.78 4.07 11.67
CA ARG A 15 -2.31 4.18 11.77
C ARG A 15 -1.72 2.94 12.46
N GLU A 16 -2.31 2.48 13.55
CA GLU A 16 -1.81 1.33 14.30
C GLU A 16 -1.87 0.05 13.46
N GLN A 17 -2.92 -0.14 12.68
CA GLN A 17 -3.05 -1.28 11.76
C GLN A 17 -2.08 -1.19 10.59
N TYR A 18 -1.83 0.01 10.05
CA TYR A 18 -0.78 0.23 9.07
C TYR A 18 0.60 -0.15 9.64
N GLU A 19 0.96 0.37 10.82
CA GLU A 19 2.25 0.09 11.43
C GLU A 19 2.43 -1.41 11.75
N GLU A 20 1.37 -2.08 12.19
CA GLU A 20 1.37 -3.53 12.40
C GLU A 20 1.51 -4.32 11.08
N THR A 21 0.86 -3.85 10.02
CA THR A 21 1.00 -4.43 8.67
C THR A 21 2.45 -4.32 8.19
N VAL A 22 3.07 -3.15 8.35
CA VAL A 22 4.49 -2.94 8.00
C VAL A 22 5.41 -3.80 8.86
N SER A 23 5.13 -3.90 10.16
CA SER A 23 5.85 -4.79 11.07
C SER A 23 5.85 -6.22 10.54
N ARG A 24 4.70 -6.76 10.16
CA ARG A 24 4.60 -8.13 9.61
C ARG A 24 5.30 -8.30 8.27
N LEU A 25 5.17 -7.34 7.36
CA LEU A 25 5.85 -7.36 6.06
C LEU A 25 7.38 -7.36 6.19
N THR A 26 7.90 -6.68 7.21
CA THR A 26 9.34 -6.48 7.41
C THR A 26 9.92 -7.39 8.50
N GLY A 27 9.22 -8.46 8.88
CA GLY A 27 9.70 -9.41 9.89
C GLY A 27 9.92 -8.78 11.28
N GLY A 28 9.15 -7.75 11.62
CA GLY A 28 9.18 -7.03 12.89
C GLY A 28 10.23 -5.92 12.98
N GLN A 29 10.95 -5.64 11.90
CA GLN A 29 12.06 -4.68 11.92
C GLN A 29 11.62 -3.23 11.80
N LYS A 30 10.48 -2.98 11.15
CA LYS A 30 10.01 -1.62 10.84
C LYS A 30 8.56 -1.41 11.24
N ARG A 31 8.20 -0.14 11.45
CA ARG A 31 6.81 0.31 11.64
C ARG A 31 6.34 1.23 10.51
N ARG A 32 7.23 1.55 9.57
CA ARG A 32 6.99 2.45 8.43
C ARG A 32 7.74 1.94 7.21
N MET A 33 7.16 2.15 6.04
CA MET A 33 7.87 2.00 4.78
C MET A 33 8.70 3.26 4.55
N GLU A 34 9.98 3.09 4.22
CA GLU A 34 10.96 4.19 4.13
C GLU A 34 11.67 4.21 2.78
N SER A 35 11.75 3.06 2.10
CA SER A 35 12.34 2.95 0.77
C SER A 35 11.62 1.89 -0.08
N PRO A 36 11.74 1.95 -1.42
CA PRO A 36 11.17 0.92 -2.29
C PRO A 36 11.65 -0.50 -1.97
N ALA A 37 12.85 -0.65 -1.38
CA ALA A 37 13.39 -1.95 -0.97
C ALA A 37 12.61 -2.62 0.18
N ASP A 38 11.70 -1.89 0.84
CA ASP A 38 10.83 -2.45 1.87
C ASP A 38 9.66 -3.25 1.29
N TRP A 39 9.39 -3.14 -0.02
CA TRP A 39 8.37 -3.95 -0.69
C TRP A 39 8.97 -5.30 -1.13
N PRO A 40 8.23 -6.41 -0.97
CA PRO A 40 8.69 -7.74 -1.37
C PRO A 40 8.66 -7.96 -2.90
N VAL A 41 8.24 -6.96 -3.68
CA VAL A 41 8.08 -7.04 -5.13
C VAL A 41 8.58 -5.76 -5.80
N GLU A 42 8.96 -5.86 -7.07
CA GLU A 42 9.33 -4.71 -7.90
C GLU A 42 8.11 -4.02 -8.52
N GLY A 43 8.31 -2.78 -8.96
CA GLY A 43 7.35 -1.99 -9.74
C GLY A 43 6.57 -0.93 -8.96
N LEU A 44 6.90 -0.70 -7.68
CA LEU A 44 6.42 0.47 -6.94
C LEU A 44 7.15 1.73 -7.44
N LEU A 45 6.38 2.74 -7.82
CA LEU A 45 6.89 4.04 -8.27
C LEU A 45 6.81 5.11 -7.18
N ALA A 46 5.76 5.08 -6.35
CA ALA A 46 5.58 6.00 -5.23
C ALA A 46 4.72 5.37 -4.13
N HIS A 47 5.00 5.74 -2.89
CA HIS A 47 4.18 5.43 -1.72
C HIS A 47 4.01 6.68 -0.86
N ALA A 48 2.77 6.95 -0.45
CA ALA A 48 2.47 7.95 0.55
C ALA A 48 1.40 7.40 1.50
N ALA A 49 1.63 7.55 2.80
CA ALA A 49 0.69 7.11 3.83
C ALA A 49 0.59 8.15 4.95
N GLY A 50 -0.61 8.36 5.48
CA GLY A 50 -0.81 9.28 6.59
C GLY A 50 -2.26 9.45 7.00
N ASP A 51 -2.46 10.20 8.08
CA ASP A 51 -3.79 10.59 8.55
C ASP A 51 -4.38 11.65 7.63
N GLY A 52 -5.56 11.35 7.08
CA GLY A 52 -6.38 12.29 6.32
C GLY A 52 -7.71 12.59 7.01
N PRO A 53 -8.52 13.50 6.43
CA PRO A 53 -9.84 13.86 6.99
C PRO A 53 -10.81 12.69 7.14
N SER A 54 -10.63 11.61 6.37
CA SER A 54 -11.47 10.41 6.38
C SER A 54 -10.75 9.20 7.00
N GLY A 55 -9.76 9.45 7.88
CA GLY A 55 -8.94 8.42 8.51
C GLY A 55 -7.61 8.19 7.80
N PHE A 56 -6.90 7.13 8.21
CA PHE A 56 -5.61 6.78 7.62
C PHE A 56 -5.78 6.37 6.15
N ARG A 57 -4.87 6.84 5.30
CA ARG A 57 -4.93 6.64 3.86
C ARG A 57 -3.55 6.24 3.35
N VAL A 58 -3.53 5.24 2.47
CA VAL A 58 -2.36 4.84 1.69
C VAL A 58 -2.65 5.15 0.22
N VAL A 59 -1.67 5.73 -0.47
CA VAL A 59 -1.68 5.96 -1.91
C VAL A 59 -0.38 5.43 -2.48
N ASP A 60 -0.52 4.48 -3.40
CA ASP A 60 0.61 3.93 -4.16
C ASP A 60 0.45 4.23 -5.64
N VAL A 61 1.58 4.38 -6.32
CA VAL A 61 1.64 4.34 -7.79
C VAL A 61 2.50 3.15 -8.19
N TRP A 62 1.98 2.33 -9.10
CA TRP A 62 2.63 1.12 -9.59
C TRP A 62 2.87 1.22 -11.10
N GLU A 63 3.94 0.60 -11.60
CA GLU A 63 4.24 0.51 -13.03
C GLU A 63 3.12 -0.19 -13.83
N SER A 64 2.37 -1.07 -13.18
CA SER A 64 1.28 -1.84 -13.77
C SER A 64 0.36 -2.43 -12.72
N GLU A 65 -0.84 -2.83 -13.16
CA GLU A 65 -1.78 -3.59 -12.33
C GLU A 65 -1.19 -4.95 -11.91
N GLU A 66 -0.43 -5.60 -12.78
CA GLU A 66 0.24 -6.87 -12.49
C GLU A 66 1.27 -6.73 -11.36
N ALA A 67 2.06 -5.63 -11.34
CA ALA A 67 2.99 -5.36 -10.25
C ALA A 67 2.25 -5.16 -8.91
N CYS A 68 1.16 -4.40 -8.93
CA CYS A 68 0.31 -4.17 -7.76
C CYS A 68 -0.31 -5.48 -7.23
N ARG A 69 -0.83 -6.34 -8.13
CA ARG A 69 -1.42 -7.64 -7.75
C ARG A 69 -0.42 -8.58 -7.08
N ARG A 70 0.82 -8.65 -7.58
CA ARG A 70 1.89 -9.43 -6.92
C ARG A 70 2.13 -8.96 -5.49
N PHE A 71 2.11 -7.66 -5.23
CA PHE A 71 2.18 -7.16 -3.85
C PHE A 71 0.95 -7.56 -3.03
N GLY A 72 -0.24 -7.47 -3.62
CA GLY A 72 -1.49 -7.91 -3.02
C GLY A 72 -1.47 -9.36 -2.53
N GLU A 73 -0.81 -10.28 -3.25
CA GLU A 73 -0.64 -11.68 -2.84
C GLU A 73 0.11 -11.82 -1.50
N HIS A 74 1.08 -10.95 -1.23
CA HIS A 74 1.80 -10.90 0.05
C HIS A 74 1.03 -10.12 1.13
N LEU A 75 0.37 -9.02 0.74
CA LEU A 75 -0.25 -8.08 1.65
C LEU A 75 -1.60 -8.55 2.20
N GLN A 76 -2.46 -9.13 1.35
CA GLN A 76 -3.83 -9.47 1.74
C GLN A 76 -3.95 -10.42 2.94
N PRO A 77 -3.13 -11.49 3.08
CA PRO A 77 -3.17 -12.34 4.27
C PRO A 77 -2.90 -11.54 5.56
N ILE A 78 -1.93 -10.64 5.52
CA ILE A 78 -1.55 -9.78 6.65
C ILE A 78 -2.70 -8.83 7.00
N LEU A 79 -3.29 -8.15 6.00
CA LEU A 79 -4.41 -7.23 6.20
C LEU A 79 -5.59 -7.92 6.91
N ARG A 80 -5.93 -9.15 6.50
CA ARG A 80 -6.98 -9.94 7.15
C ARG A 80 -6.66 -10.24 8.61
N GLU A 81 -5.42 -10.61 8.92
CA GLU A 81 -5.00 -10.91 10.30
C GLU A 81 -4.97 -9.69 11.22
N VAL A 82 -4.68 -8.50 10.68
CA VAL A 82 -4.70 -7.24 11.44
C VAL A 82 -6.09 -6.58 11.48
N GLY A 83 -7.08 -7.20 10.87
CA GLY A 83 -8.48 -6.75 10.87
C GLY A 83 -8.78 -5.59 9.92
N VAL A 84 -7.96 -5.39 8.88
CA VAL A 84 -8.26 -4.44 7.79
C VAL A 84 -9.20 -5.13 6.82
N GLN A 85 -10.38 -4.55 6.61
CA GLN A 85 -11.44 -5.08 5.73
C GLN A 85 -11.76 -4.17 4.55
N ALA A 86 -11.21 -2.96 4.54
CA ALA A 86 -11.41 -2.04 3.43
C ALA A 86 -10.75 -2.61 2.16
N GLU A 87 -11.47 -2.53 1.04
CA GLU A 87 -10.92 -2.89 -0.26
C GLU A 87 -10.26 -1.67 -0.89
N PRO A 88 -9.09 -1.81 -1.53
CA PRO A 88 -8.45 -0.70 -2.22
C PRO A 88 -9.17 -0.38 -3.54
N GLU A 89 -9.19 0.90 -3.88
CA GLU A 89 -9.53 1.37 -5.23
C GLU A 89 -8.27 1.36 -6.10
N MET A 90 -8.39 0.87 -7.33
CA MET A 90 -7.29 0.87 -8.30
C MET A 90 -7.78 1.34 -9.66
N TYR A 91 -7.03 2.23 -10.28
CA TYR A 91 -7.38 2.80 -11.58
C TYR A 91 -6.14 3.24 -12.37
N PRO A 92 -6.21 3.35 -13.70
CA PRO A 92 -5.10 3.83 -14.50
C PRO A 92 -4.69 5.25 -14.12
N ALA A 93 -3.38 5.47 -13.99
CA ALA A 93 -2.83 6.81 -13.85
C ALA A 93 -2.93 7.52 -15.21
N PHE A 94 -3.77 8.54 -15.31
CA PHE A 94 -3.86 9.36 -16.53
C PHE A 94 -2.56 10.13 -16.79
N ALA A 95 -1.92 10.61 -15.72
CA ALA A 95 -0.58 11.18 -15.73
C ALA A 95 0.12 10.88 -14.40
N PHE A 96 1.42 10.60 -14.47
CA PHE A 96 2.30 10.45 -13.30
C PHE A 96 3.62 11.16 -13.58
N VAL A 97 4.07 11.98 -12.62
CA VAL A 97 5.32 12.72 -12.69
C VAL A 97 6.00 12.59 -11.32
N SER A 98 7.26 12.16 -11.32
CA SER A 98 8.13 12.16 -10.14
C SER A 98 9.10 13.34 -10.22
N ALA A 99 9.48 13.88 -9.06
CA ALA A 99 10.42 15.00 -8.93
C ALA A 99 11.88 14.60 -9.20
#